data_AF-A0A485KI41-F1
#
_entry.id   AF-A0A485KI41-F1
#
_cell.length_a   1.000
_cell.length_b   1.000
_cell.length_c   1.000
_cell.angle_alpha   90.00
_cell.angle_beta   90.00
_cell.angle_gamma   90.00
#
_symmetry.space_group_name_H-M   'P 1'
#
loop_
_entity.id
_entity.type
_entity.pdbx_description
1 polymer ?
#
loop_
_entity_poly.entity_id
_entity_poly.type
_entity_poly.pdbx_seq_one_letter_code
_entity_poly.pdbx_strand_id
1 'polypeptide(L)'
;MLVISTLLLAAVASAQPGSCRGEIDTAVYSAFYSCLAAVGNNRLAYQERQFLRRSPSFIREGACAGTYAPDCNAFLQLGSNSSYDCKHYYYKGDSFNGYVEAPKFCNPNGPSTHALLLSVHTDSGSFGLGVDGSTVVVKFLEDTPVTPMFDYDFANRDFQSNENGECLFVNEDRSLETMECDPTNGVTKWMVYANSTVVHSASSLCIEASVFDGVKMADCDGNPNQKIATLEE
;
A
#
# COMPACT_ATOMS: atom_id res chain seq x y z
N MET A 1 -47.14 2.37 51.13
CA MET A 1 -47.78 1.81 49.94
C MET A 1 -47.11 2.41 48.71
N LEU A 2 -46.42 1.53 47.97
CA LEU A 2 -45.91 1.61 46.59
C LEU A 2 -45.73 2.98 45.91
N VAL A 3 -44.45 3.36 45.74
CA VAL A 3 -43.99 4.24 44.65
C VAL A 3 -43.48 3.31 43.54
N ILE A 4 -44.21 3.25 42.43
CA ILE A 4 -43.81 2.49 41.24
C ILE A 4 -42.85 3.37 40.45
N SER A 5 -41.54 3.16 40.62
CA SER A 5 -40.51 3.72 39.75
C SER A 5 -40.48 2.93 38.43
N THR A 6 -41.12 3.46 37.39
CA THR A 6 -40.95 2.99 36.02
C THR A 6 -39.55 3.34 35.52
N LEU A 7 -38.64 2.36 35.56
CA LEU A 7 -37.42 2.36 34.78
C LEU A 7 -37.77 2.26 33.30
N LEU A 8 -37.64 3.37 32.57
CA LEU A 8 -37.54 3.37 31.11
C LEU A 8 -36.15 2.82 30.72
N LEU A 9 -36.06 1.50 30.54
CA LEU A 9 -35.00 0.93 29.70
C LEU A 9 -35.35 1.27 28.25
N ALA A 10 -34.78 2.36 27.73
CA ALA A 10 -34.64 2.54 26.30
C ALA A 10 -33.69 1.45 25.79
N ALA A 11 -34.24 0.30 25.40
CA ALA A 11 -33.53 -0.66 24.60
C ALA A 11 -33.25 0.01 23.25
N VAL A 12 -32.04 0.54 23.08
CA VAL A 12 -31.51 0.82 21.75
C VAL A 12 -31.27 -0.55 21.14
N ALA A 13 -32.32 -1.13 20.54
CA ALA A 13 -32.14 -2.20 19.59
C ALA A 13 -31.36 -1.56 18.44
N SER A 14 -30.03 -1.70 18.44
CA SER A 14 -29.25 -1.46 17.24
C SER A 14 -29.80 -2.45 16.22
N ALA A 15 -30.65 -1.96 15.32
CA ALA A 15 -31.01 -2.70 14.14
C ALA A 15 -29.67 -3.04 13.48
N GLN A 16 -29.30 -4.33 13.46
CA GLN A 16 -28.09 -4.73 12.77
C GLN A 16 -28.18 -4.20 11.34
N PRO A 17 -27.13 -3.52 10.82
CA PRO A 17 -27.21 -2.92 9.50
C PRO A 17 -27.63 -3.99 8.49
N GLY A 18 -28.73 -3.69 7.78
CA GLY A 18 -29.20 -4.52 6.68
C GLY A 18 -28.26 -4.42 5.48
N SER A 19 -28.55 -5.18 4.42
CA SER A 19 -27.85 -5.05 3.15
C SER A 19 -27.96 -3.63 2.60
N CYS A 20 -26.90 -3.15 1.96
CA CYS A 20 -26.93 -1.85 1.29
C CYS A 20 -28.02 -1.80 0.20
N ARG A 21 -28.65 -0.61 0.03
CA ARG A 21 -29.50 -0.34 -1.14
C ARG A 21 -28.63 -0.33 -2.39
N GLY A 22 -29.16 -0.75 -3.54
CA GLY A 22 -28.38 -0.95 -4.77
C GLY A 22 -27.49 0.24 -5.18
N GLU A 23 -27.96 1.47 -5.04
CA GLU A 23 -27.17 2.68 -5.33
C GLU A 23 -25.98 2.86 -4.36
N ILE A 24 -26.22 2.62 -3.07
CA ILE A 24 -25.18 2.69 -2.02
C ILE A 24 -24.18 1.56 -2.19
N ASP A 25 -24.66 0.36 -2.49
CA ASP A 25 -23.83 -0.81 -2.77
C ASP A 25 -22.91 -0.56 -3.97
N THR A 26 -23.45 0.02 -5.04
CA THR A 26 -22.69 0.43 -6.24
C THR A 26 -21.64 1.49 -5.92
N ALA A 27 -21.97 2.47 -5.07
CA ALA A 27 -21.02 3.51 -4.67
C ALA A 27 -19.87 2.95 -3.83
N VAL A 28 -20.17 2.08 -2.85
CA VAL A 28 -19.14 1.38 -2.05
C VAL A 28 -18.26 0.53 -2.95
N TYR A 29 -18.85 -0.27 -3.84
CA TYR A 29 -18.12 -1.09 -4.81
C TYR A 29 -17.20 -0.25 -5.70
N SER A 30 -17.71 0.87 -6.24
CA SER A 30 -16.92 1.75 -7.12
C SER A 30 -15.75 2.40 -6.37
N ALA A 31 -15.95 2.77 -5.10
CA ALA A 31 -14.89 3.31 -4.26
C ALA A 31 -13.78 2.28 -4.00
N PHE A 32 -14.14 1.02 -3.72
CA PHE A 32 -13.16 -0.08 -3.63
C PHE A 32 -12.39 -0.26 -4.92
N TYR A 33 -13.12 -0.40 -6.03
CA TYR A 33 -12.53 -0.75 -7.30
C TYR A 33 -11.58 0.34 -7.81
N SER A 34 -11.96 1.61 -7.65
CA SER A 34 -11.11 2.76 -7.97
C SER A 34 -9.78 2.70 -7.20
N CYS A 35 -9.83 2.48 -5.88
CA CYS A 35 -8.62 2.39 -5.07
C CYS A 35 -7.79 1.14 -5.42
N LEU A 36 -8.42 -0.02 -5.62
CA LEU A 36 -7.75 -1.26 -5.99
C LEU A 36 -7.04 -1.15 -7.34
N ALA A 37 -7.68 -0.52 -8.34
CA ALA A 37 -7.07 -0.25 -9.63
C ALA A 37 -5.84 0.66 -9.49
N ALA A 38 -5.94 1.71 -8.67
CA ALA A 38 -4.86 2.66 -8.43
C ALA A 38 -3.64 2.02 -7.74
N VAL A 39 -3.85 1.06 -6.84
CA VAL A 39 -2.75 0.28 -6.25
C VAL A 39 -2.25 -0.84 -7.17
N GLY A 40 -2.69 -0.90 -8.43
CA GLY A 40 -2.22 -1.87 -9.43
C GLY A 40 -2.84 -3.26 -9.29
N ASN A 41 -4.02 -3.35 -8.68
CA ASN A 41 -4.65 -4.60 -8.28
C ASN A 41 -6.00 -4.85 -8.98
N ASN A 42 -5.95 -5.44 -10.18
CA ASN A 42 -7.11 -5.51 -11.08
C ASN A 42 -7.99 -6.78 -10.93
N ARG A 43 -7.81 -7.64 -9.90
CA ARG A 43 -8.60 -8.88 -9.75
C ARG A 43 -9.60 -8.80 -8.59
N LEU A 44 -10.89 -8.83 -8.96
CA LEU A 44 -12.02 -8.32 -8.18
C LEU A 44 -12.18 -8.90 -6.75
N ALA A 45 -12.61 -10.16 -6.58
CA ALA A 45 -13.21 -10.51 -5.28
C ALA A 45 -12.25 -11.03 -4.18
N TYR A 46 -11.18 -11.76 -4.54
CA TYR A 46 -10.22 -12.26 -3.54
C TYR A 46 -9.35 -11.14 -2.97
N GLN A 47 -9.09 -10.10 -3.77
CA GLN A 47 -8.15 -9.06 -3.41
C GLN A 47 -8.78 -7.96 -2.58
N GLU A 48 -10.08 -7.67 -2.72
CA GLU A 48 -10.85 -6.87 -1.75
C GLU A 48 -10.68 -7.42 -0.33
N ARG A 49 -10.79 -8.74 -0.18
CA ARG A 49 -10.54 -9.41 1.10
C ARG A 49 -9.11 -9.17 1.61
N GLN A 50 -8.10 -9.28 0.75
CA GLN A 50 -6.71 -9.07 1.16
C GLN A 50 -6.46 -7.61 1.55
N PHE A 51 -6.99 -6.67 0.77
CA PHE A 51 -6.89 -5.23 1.00
C PHE A 51 -7.55 -4.83 2.32
N LEU A 52 -8.72 -5.40 2.63
CA LEU A 52 -9.47 -5.09 3.86
C LEU A 52 -8.96 -5.80 5.11
N ARG A 53 -8.48 -7.05 4.99
CA ARG A 53 -8.19 -7.90 6.16
C ARG A 53 -6.73 -8.05 6.51
N ARG A 54 -5.78 -7.74 5.62
CA ARG A 54 -4.38 -7.77 6.02
C ARG A 54 -4.15 -6.68 7.07
N SER A 55 -3.37 -7.03 8.08
CA SER A 55 -2.68 -6.14 9.04
C SER A 55 -2.00 -4.97 8.31
N PRO A 56 -1.39 -3.97 8.97
CA PRO A 56 -0.67 -2.91 8.26
C PRO A 56 0.17 -3.53 7.15
N SER A 57 -0.07 -3.09 5.93
CA SER A 57 0.65 -3.52 4.74
C SER A 57 1.08 -2.25 4.04
N PHE A 58 2.22 -2.30 3.38
CA PHE A 58 2.82 -1.19 2.67
C PHE A 58 1.81 -0.48 1.76
N ILE A 59 0.96 -1.25 1.06
CA ILE A 59 -0.09 -0.71 0.17
C ILE A 59 -1.17 0.05 0.95
N ARG A 60 -1.59 -0.48 2.12
CA ARG A 60 -2.58 0.17 2.99
C ARG A 60 -2.04 1.47 3.56
N GLU A 61 -0.79 1.48 4.00
CA GLU A 61 -0.12 2.68 4.51
C GLU A 61 0.04 3.74 3.42
N GLY A 62 0.46 3.35 2.22
CA GLY A 62 0.49 4.25 1.06
C GLY A 62 -0.88 4.83 0.71
N ALA A 63 -1.96 4.02 0.76
CA ALA A 63 -3.31 4.54 0.57
C ALA A 63 -3.69 5.58 1.63
N CYS A 64 -3.37 5.31 2.90
CA CYS A 64 -3.65 6.21 4.00
C CYS A 64 -2.82 7.50 3.97
N ALA A 65 -1.58 7.44 3.45
CA ALA A 65 -0.72 8.59 3.27
C ALA A 65 -1.06 9.42 2.01
N GLY A 66 -2.00 8.95 1.19
CA GLY A 66 -2.41 9.64 -0.04
C GLY A 66 -1.52 9.38 -1.25
N THR A 67 -0.65 8.37 -1.20
CA THR A 67 0.20 7.95 -2.33
C THR A 67 -0.63 7.67 -3.59
N TYR A 68 -1.83 7.08 -3.43
CA TYR A 68 -2.74 6.73 -4.53
C TYR A 68 -3.95 7.67 -4.64
N ALA A 69 -3.80 8.92 -4.20
CA ALA A 69 -4.81 9.95 -4.43
C ALA A 69 -4.82 10.38 -5.91
N PRO A 70 -5.98 10.77 -6.47
CA PRO A 70 -7.28 10.88 -5.80
C PRO A 70 -8.08 9.58 -5.77
N ASP A 71 -7.63 8.52 -6.43
CA ASP A 71 -8.42 7.32 -6.71
C ASP A 71 -8.84 6.53 -5.47
N CYS A 72 -8.06 6.64 -4.38
CA CYS A 72 -8.42 6.07 -3.07
C CYS A 72 -9.28 6.97 -2.18
N ASN A 73 -9.49 8.25 -2.53
CA ASN A 73 -10.18 9.21 -1.65
C ASN A 73 -11.64 8.80 -1.37
N ALA A 74 -12.36 8.32 -2.38
CA ALA A 74 -13.75 7.90 -2.22
C ALA A 74 -13.88 6.77 -1.19
N PHE A 75 -12.95 5.81 -1.21
CA PHE A 75 -12.91 4.72 -0.25
C PHE A 75 -12.63 5.21 1.18
N LEU A 76 -11.63 6.09 1.34
CA LEU A 76 -11.27 6.67 2.63
C LEU A 76 -12.38 7.55 3.22
N GLN A 77 -13.24 8.12 2.36
CA GLN A 77 -14.35 8.99 2.76
C GLN A 77 -15.66 8.24 3.06
N LEU A 78 -15.75 6.92 2.86
CA LEU A 78 -16.98 6.16 3.18
C LEU A 78 -17.41 6.33 4.64
N GLY A 79 -16.46 6.52 5.56
CA GLY A 79 -16.72 6.78 6.97
C GLY A 79 -17.44 8.11 7.29
N SER A 80 -17.49 9.03 6.32
CA SER A 80 -18.02 10.39 6.53
C SER A 80 -19.53 10.53 6.31
N ASN A 81 -20.20 9.51 5.77
CA ASN A 81 -21.62 9.55 5.44
C ASN A 81 -22.35 8.32 6.00
N SER A 82 -23.30 8.54 6.92
CA SER A 82 -24.09 7.48 7.56
C SER A 82 -24.97 6.70 6.60
N SER A 83 -25.18 7.18 5.35
CA SER A 83 -25.85 6.40 4.31
C SER A 83 -25.09 5.11 3.95
N TYR A 84 -23.80 5.03 4.29
CA TYR A 84 -22.95 3.84 4.13
C TYR A 84 -22.97 2.90 5.36
N ASP A 85 -23.84 3.14 6.35
CA ASP A 85 -24.05 2.22 7.50
C ASP A 85 -24.95 1.04 7.09
N CYS A 86 -24.39 0.17 6.26
CA CYS A 86 -25.05 -1.02 5.71
C CYS A 86 -24.01 -2.09 5.36
N LYS A 87 -24.45 -3.32 5.08
CA LYS A 87 -23.57 -4.42 4.67
C LYS A 87 -23.43 -4.48 3.15
N HIS A 88 -22.25 -4.15 2.64
CA HIS A 88 -21.82 -4.45 1.27
C HIS A 88 -21.18 -5.85 1.24
N TYR A 89 -21.70 -6.76 0.42
CA TYR A 89 -21.20 -8.13 0.34
C TYR A 89 -20.22 -8.26 -0.82
N TYR A 90 -18.95 -8.54 -0.52
CA TYR A 90 -17.87 -8.50 -1.51
C TYR A 90 -17.31 -9.88 -1.85
N TYR A 91 -17.29 -10.84 -0.91
CA TYR A 91 -16.82 -12.20 -1.21
C TYR A 91 -17.38 -13.27 -0.26
N LYS A 92 -18.06 -14.30 -0.79
CA LYS A 92 -18.47 -15.54 -0.07
C LYS A 92 -18.88 -15.34 1.41
N GLY A 93 -19.88 -14.50 1.65
CA GLY A 93 -20.42 -14.24 2.99
C GLY A 93 -19.62 -13.23 3.82
N ASP A 94 -18.48 -12.77 3.32
CA ASP A 94 -17.79 -11.60 3.85
C ASP A 94 -18.55 -10.33 3.44
N SER A 95 -18.68 -9.41 4.40
CA SER A 95 -19.29 -8.10 4.20
C SER A 95 -18.39 -7.01 4.75
N PHE A 96 -18.54 -5.80 4.22
CA PHE A 96 -17.90 -4.59 4.67
C PHE A 96 -18.97 -3.51 4.92
N ASN A 97 -18.87 -2.81 6.04
CA ASN A 97 -19.66 -1.63 6.34
C ASN A 97 -18.80 -0.37 6.20
N GLY A 98 -19.05 0.40 5.14
CA GLY A 98 -18.24 1.59 4.83
C GLY A 98 -18.22 2.64 5.92
N TYR A 99 -19.35 2.85 6.60
CA TYR A 99 -19.42 3.84 7.68
C TYR A 99 -18.62 3.41 8.92
N VAL A 100 -18.68 2.13 9.29
CA VAL A 100 -18.10 1.60 10.53
C VAL A 100 -16.65 1.14 10.36
N GLU A 101 -16.30 0.59 9.20
CA GLU A 101 -15.02 -0.08 8.97
C GLU A 101 -14.02 0.80 8.22
N ALA A 102 -14.44 1.68 7.30
CA ALA A 102 -13.51 2.57 6.58
C ALA A 102 -12.72 3.51 7.52
N PRO A 103 -13.30 4.13 8.57
CA PRO A 103 -12.53 4.92 9.53
C PRO A 103 -11.43 4.14 10.25
N LYS A 104 -11.55 2.81 10.34
CA LYS A 104 -10.55 1.93 10.96
C LYS A 104 -9.49 1.47 9.97
N PHE A 105 -9.68 1.76 8.68
CA PHE A 105 -8.74 1.40 7.64
C PHE A 105 -7.43 2.17 7.81
N CYS A 106 -7.47 3.46 8.12
CA CYS A 106 -6.25 4.21 8.41
C CYS A 106 -6.02 4.33 9.91
N ASN A 107 -4.82 3.96 10.36
CA ASN A 107 -4.37 4.35 11.69
C ASN A 107 -3.88 5.81 11.58
N PRO A 108 -4.53 6.80 12.21
CA PRO A 108 -4.07 8.19 12.15
C PRO A 108 -2.71 8.39 12.85
N ASN A 109 -2.32 7.42 13.70
CA ASN A 109 -1.00 7.35 14.32
C ASN A 109 -0.17 6.20 13.72
N GLY A 110 -0.48 5.81 12.48
CA GLY A 110 0.33 4.84 11.73
C GLY A 110 1.73 5.40 11.45
N PRO A 111 2.69 4.54 11.12
CA PRO A 111 4.03 5.01 10.82
C PRO A 111 4.01 5.85 9.52
N SER A 112 4.81 6.92 9.49
CA SER A 112 5.03 7.73 8.28
C SER A 112 6.08 7.13 7.35
N THR A 113 6.87 6.18 7.87
CA THR A 113 7.91 5.46 7.16
C THR A 113 7.75 3.95 7.35
N HIS A 114 8.25 3.15 6.42
CA HIS A 114 8.24 1.69 6.53
C HIS A 114 9.60 1.11 6.17
N ALA A 115 10.23 0.40 7.11
CA ALA A 115 11.46 -0.34 6.88
C ALA A 115 11.16 -1.57 6.02
N LEU A 116 11.84 -1.70 4.88
CA LEU A 116 11.59 -2.79 3.95
C LEU A 116 12.84 -3.26 3.23
N LEU A 117 12.72 -4.45 2.67
CA LEU A 117 13.61 -4.96 1.65
C LEU A 117 12.89 -4.93 0.30
N LEU A 118 13.59 -4.42 -0.72
CA LEU A 118 13.22 -4.54 -2.12
C LEU A 118 13.80 -5.86 -2.67
N SER A 119 13.04 -6.95 -2.53
CA SER A 119 13.50 -8.30 -2.91
C SER A 119 13.44 -8.50 -4.42
N VAL A 120 14.51 -9.07 -4.96
CA VAL A 120 14.66 -9.39 -6.39
C VAL A 120 14.18 -10.81 -6.64
N HIS A 121 13.31 -10.97 -7.65
CA HIS A 121 12.83 -12.28 -8.06
C HIS A 121 13.95 -13.15 -8.63
N THR A 122 14.08 -14.38 -8.14
CA THR A 122 15.06 -15.37 -8.59
C THR A 122 14.51 -16.79 -8.40
N ASP A 123 15.00 -17.74 -9.20
CA ASP A 123 14.68 -19.17 -9.06
C ASP A 123 15.48 -19.84 -7.92
N SER A 124 16.55 -19.21 -7.44
CA SER A 124 17.41 -19.76 -6.39
C SER A 124 18.08 -18.67 -5.56
N GLY A 125 18.21 -18.92 -4.26
CA GLY A 125 18.76 -17.96 -3.30
C GLY A 125 17.77 -16.84 -2.95
N SER A 126 18.20 -15.97 -2.04
CA SER A 126 17.45 -14.78 -1.64
C SER A 126 18.29 -13.56 -1.99
N PHE A 127 17.74 -12.65 -2.79
CA PHE A 127 18.43 -11.44 -3.21
C PHE A 127 17.54 -10.22 -3.00
N GLY A 128 18.18 -9.08 -2.80
CA GLY A 128 17.51 -7.79 -2.68
C GLY A 128 18.38 -6.67 -3.21
N LEU A 129 17.78 -5.50 -3.38
CA LEU A 129 18.51 -4.29 -3.69
C LEU A 129 19.20 -3.79 -2.43
N GLY A 130 20.46 -3.39 -2.55
CA GLY A 130 21.23 -2.68 -1.52
C GLY A 130 22.09 -1.60 -2.16
N VAL A 131 22.94 -0.96 -1.35
CA VAL A 131 23.80 0.15 -1.81
C VAL A 131 25.27 -0.22 -1.63
N ASP A 132 26.15 0.21 -2.52
CA ASP A 132 27.62 0.16 -2.35
C ASP A 132 28.19 1.53 -2.71
N GLY A 133 28.63 2.28 -1.70
CA GLY A 133 28.90 3.71 -1.83
C GLY A 133 27.62 4.49 -2.16
N SER A 134 27.48 4.93 -3.42
CA SER A 134 26.26 5.55 -3.97
C SER A 134 25.56 4.70 -5.02
N THR A 135 26.13 3.54 -5.39
CA THR A 135 25.60 2.70 -6.46
C THR A 135 24.61 1.69 -5.90
N VAL A 136 23.49 1.48 -6.58
CA VAL A 136 22.52 0.46 -6.19
C VAL A 136 22.88 -0.87 -6.84
N VAL A 137 22.95 -1.92 -6.02
CA VAL A 137 23.43 -3.25 -6.43
C VAL A 137 22.46 -4.35 -5.98
N VAL A 138 22.52 -5.49 -6.68
CA VAL A 138 21.83 -6.71 -6.22
C VAL A 138 22.73 -7.40 -5.19
N LYS A 139 22.29 -7.48 -3.94
CA LYS A 139 22.99 -8.17 -2.85
C LYS A 139 22.39 -9.54 -2.59
N PHE A 140 23.26 -10.52 -2.34
CA PHE A 140 22.83 -11.81 -1.79
C PHE A 140 22.45 -11.63 -0.31
N LEU A 141 21.34 -12.23 0.09
CA LEU A 141 20.82 -12.16 1.46
C LEU A 141 21.28 -13.41 2.20
N GLU A 142 22.46 -13.33 2.82
CA GLU A 142 23.08 -14.44 3.56
C GLU A 142 22.42 -14.70 4.91
N ASP A 143 21.82 -13.66 5.51
CA ASP A 143 21.39 -13.69 6.91
C ASP A 143 19.88 -13.84 7.08
N THR A 144 19.52 -14.67 8.07
CA THR A 144 18.23 -14.62 8.74
C THR A 144 18.44 -14.13 10.18
N PRO A 145 17.77 -13.05 10.62
CA PRO A 145 16.77 -12.29 9.90
C PRO A 145 17.37 -11.42 8.79
N VAL A 146 16.58 -11.21 7.73
CA VAL A 146 16.94 -10.36 6.60
C VAL A 146 16.80 -8.90 7.03
N THR A 147 17.89 -8.15 7.04
CA THR A 147 17.87 -6.73 7.44
C THR A 147 17.24 -5.85 6.35
N PRO A 148 16.26 -4.99 6.69
CA PRO A 148 15.75 -3.95 5.80
C PRO A 148 16.88 -3.05 5.28
N MET A 149 16.91 -2.82 3.98
CA MET A 149 17.94 -1.98 3.34
C MET A 149 17.46 -0.56 3.06
N PHE A 150 16.14 -0.34 3.13
CA PHE A 150 15.54 0.96 2.89
C PHE A 150 14.42 1.24 3.90
N ASP A 151 14.25 2.52 4.22
CA ASP A 151 13.03 3.07 4.79
C ASP A 151 12.28 3.80 3.67
N TYR A 152 11.01 3.47 3.45
CA TYR A 152 10.16 4.23 2.53
C TYR A 152 9.34 5.27 3.29
N ASP A 153 9.48 6.54 2.94
CA ASP A 153 8.63 7.62 3.46
C ASP A 153 7.38 7.75 2.59
N PHE A 154 6.19 7.51 3.16
CA PHE A 154 4.97 7.56 2.37
C PHE A 154 4.54 8.97 1.97
N ALA A 155 4.87 9.97 2.78
CA ALA A 155 4.54 11.37 2.51
C ALA A 155 5.43 11.94 1.40
N ASN A 156 6.72 11.66 1.50
CA ASN A 156 7.71 12.09 0.51
C ASN A 156 7.81 11.14 -0.68
N ARG A 157 7.32 9.90 -0.59
CA ARG A 157 7.40 8.86 -1.62
C ARG A 157 8.82 8.52 -2.06
N ASP A 158 9.78 8.52 -1.16
CA ASP A 158 11.17 8.15 -1.45
C ASP A 158 11.62 6.93 -0.64
N PHE A 159 12.62 6.22 -1.16
CA PHE A 159 13.33 5.17 -0.44
C PHE A 159 14.63 5.74 0.09
N GLN A 160 14.77 5.89 1.40
CA GLN A 160 16.02 6.24 2.05
C GLN A 160 16.81 4.97 2.36
N SER A 161 18.07 4.89 1.94
CA SER A 161 18.93 3.74 2.25
C SER A 161 19.36 3.76 3.71
N ASN A 162 19.27 2.60 4.35
CA ASN A 162 19.76 2.41 5.72
C ASN A 162 21.30 2.35 5.79
N GLU A 163 21.98 2.25 4.65
CA GLU A 163 23.43 2.09 4.56
C GLU A 163 24.17 3.43 4.56
N ASN A 164 23.64 4.43 3.84
CA ASN A 164 24.27 5.75 3.71
C ASN A 164 23.33 6.93 4.06
N GLY A 165 22.05 6.68 4.35
CA GLY A 165 21.07 7.72 4.68
C GLY A 165 20.61 8.56 3.49
N GLU A 166 20.99 8.19 2.26
CA GLU A 166 20.63 8.88 1.03
C GLU A 166 19.39 8.26 0.37
N CYS A 167 18.73 9.03 -0.49
CA CYS A 167 17.51 8.61 -1.18
C CYS A 167 17.83 7.99 -2.54
N LEU A 168 17.15 6.88 -2.83
CA LEU A 168 17.18 6.22 -4.12
C LEU A 168 16.69 7.17 -5.22
N PHE A 169 17.44 7.31 -6.29
CA PHE A 169 17.06 8.14 -7.44
C PHE A 169 17.48 7.51 -8.76
N VAL A 170 16.93 8.06 -9.85
CA VAL A 170 17.32 7.70 -11.22
C VAL A 170 18.17 8.82 -11.82
N ASN A 171 19.39 8.49 -12.25
CA ASN A 171 20.26 9.44 -12.92
C ASN A 171 19.89 9.62 -14.42
N GLU A 172 20.57 10.53 -15.12
CA GLU A 172 20.29 10.82 -16.54
C GLU A 172 20.52 9.61 -17.46
N ASP A 173 21.45 8.73 -17.09
CA ASP A 173 21.78 7.49 -17.80
C ASP A 173 20.82 6.33 -17.50
N ARG A 174 19.77 6.57 -16.70
CA ARG A 174 18.78 5.57 -16.25
C ARG A 174 19.34 4.49 -15.33
N SER A 175 20.47 4.77 -14.68
CA SER A 175 21.00 3.94 -13.60
C SER A 175 20.36 4.34 -12.26
N LEU A 176 20.30 3.37 -11.34
CA LEU A 176 19.86 3.63 -9.97
C LEU A 176 21.07 3.92 -9.08
N GLU A 177 20.99 5.03 -8.39
CA GLU A 177 22.00 5.49 -7.45
C GLU A 177 21.30 6.10 -6.22
N THR A 178 22.08 6.52 -5.24
CA THR A 178 21.60 7.31 -4.11
C THR A 178 22.13 8.74 -4.17
N MET A 179 21.34 9.67 -3.66
CA MET A 179 21.71 11.07 -3.50
C MET A 179 21.07 11.66 -2.24
N GLU A 180 21.50 12.85 -1.83
CA GLU A 180 20.87 13.56 -0.71
C GLU A 180 19.33 13.62 -0.88
N CYS A 181 18.62 13.29 0.20
CA CYS A 181 17.17 13.30 0.22
C CYS A 181 16.63 14.73 0.13
N ASP A 182 15.91 15.02 -0.95
CA ASP A 182 15.15 16.26 -1.12
C ASP A 182 13.65 15.93 -1.31
N PRO A 183 12.78 16.33 -0.38
CA PRO A 183 11.34 16.05 -0.48
C PRO A 183 10.69 16.69 -1.71
N THR A 184 11.31 17.73 -2.29
CA THR A 184 10.80 18.46 -3.45
C THR A 184 11.33 17.92 -4.79
N ASN A 185 12.38 17.10 -4.77
CA ASN A 185 13.01 16.59 -5.98
C ASN A 185 12.22 15.41 -6.55
N GLY A 186 11.71 15.55 -7.78
CA GLY A 186 10.91 14.50 -8.43
C GLY A 186 11.68 13.23 -8.78
N VAL A 187 13.02 13.27 -8.86
CA VAL A 187 13.84 12.13 -9.29
C VAL A 187 14.09 11.09 -8.21
N THR A 188 13.74 11.41 -6.95
CA THR A 188 13.82 10.49 -5.80
C THR A 188 12.48 9.83 -5.51
N LYS A 189 11.47 10.04 -6.37
CA LYS A 189 10.08 9.72 -6.05
C LYS A 189 9.63 8.43 -6.71
N TRP A 190 9.04 7.54 -5.92
CA TRP A 190 8.69 6.18 -6.33
C TRP A 190 7.26 5.82 -5.95
N MET A 191 6.61 5.08 -6.83
CA MET A 191 5.32 4.44 -6.61
C MET A 191 5.54 2.93 -6.52
N VAL A 192 5.02 2.31 -5.47
CA VAL A 192 5.02 0.84 -5.34
C VAL A 192 3.60 0.35 -5.58
N TYR A 193 3.46 -0.70 -6.36
CA TYR A 193 2.16 -1.29 -6.68
C TYR A 193 2.01 -2.67 -6.04
N ALA A 194 0.77 -3.08 -5.80
CA ALA A 194 0.42 -4.35 -5.17
C ALA A 194 0.82 -5.58 -6.01
N ASN A 195 1.14 -5.39 -7.29
CA ASN A 195 1.72 -6.40 -8.17
C ASN A 195 3.25 -6.53 -8.02
N SER A 196 3.84 -5.87 -7.01
CA SER A 196 5.27 -5.83 -6.73
C SER A 196 6.08 -5.10 -7.81
N THR A 197 5.49 -4.09 -8.44
CA THR A 197 6.21 -3.21 -9.36
C THR A 197 6.58 -1.90 -8.66
N VAL A 198 7.82 -1.46 -8.81
CA VAL A 198 8.31 -0.17 -8.30
C VAL A 198 8.58 0.75 -9.49
N VAL A 199 7.87 1.86 -9.55
CA VAL A 199 7.85 2.80 -10.67
C VAL A 199 8.40 4.14 -10.25
N HIS A 200 9.33 4.68 -11.03
CA HIS A 200 9.83 6.02 -10.85
C HIS A 200 8.77 7.04 -11.29
N SER A 201 8.39 7.94 -10.38
CA SER A 201 7.22 8.81 -10.56
C SER A 201 7.37 9.78 -11.73
N ALA A 202 8.59 10.31 -11.96
CA ALA A 202 8.82 11.31 -13.00
C ALA A 202 8.95 10.72 -14.40
N SER A 203 9.58 9.54 -14.54
CA SER A 203 9.82 8.91 -15.86
C SER A 203 8.84 7.79 -16.21
N SER A 204 8.05 7.32 -15.25
CA SER A 204 7.19 6.13 -15.38
C SER A 204 7.95 4.85 -15.77
N LEU A 205 9.26 4.81 -15.55
CA LEU A 205 10.08 3.61 -15.74
C LEU A 205 10.01 2.72 -14.49
N CYS A 206 10.16 1.42 -14.70
CA CYS A 206 10.19 0.42 -13.65
C CYS A 206 11.61 0.08 -13.24
N ILE A 207 11.81 -0.25 -11.97
CA ILE A 207 13.02 -0.94 -11.53
C ILE A 207 13.01 -2.35 -12.13
N GLU A 208 14.09 -2.70 -12.84
CA GLU A 208 14.36 -4.05 -13.30
C GLU A 208 15.66 -4.53 -12.66
N ALA A 209 15.61 -5.66 -11.97
CA ALA A 209 16.76 -6.21 -11.28
C ALA A 209 16.90 -7.72 -11.53
N SER A 210 18.12 -8.17 -11.77
CA SER A 210 18.45 -9.60 -11.86
C SER A 210 19.86 -9.83 -11.30
N VAL A 211 20.10 -11.05 -10.82
CA VAL A 211 21.43 -11.45 -10.32
C VAL A 211 22.50 -11.47 -11.42
N PHE A 212 22.10 -11.51 -12.70
CA PHE A 212 23.00 -11.59 -13.84
C PHE A 212 23.26 -10.24 -14.52
N ASP A 213 22.25 -9.38 -14.53
CA ASP A 213 22.26 -8.10 -15.27
C ASP A 213 22.37 -6.88 -14.33
N GLY A 214 22.32 -7.09 -13.02
CA GLY A 214 22.34 -6.02 -12.03
C GLY A 214 21.00 -5.30 -11.94
N VAL A 215 21.05 -3.99 -11.68
CA VAL A 215 19.88 -3.13 -11.48
C VAL A 215 19.87 -2.04 -12.55
N LYS A 216 18.71 -1.79 -13.16
CA LYS A 216 18.52 -0.74 -14.17
C LYS A 216 17.07 -0.24 -14.19
N MET A 217 16.83 0.88 -14.86
CA MET A 217 15.47 1.31 -15.19
C MET A 217 15.05 0.84 -16.59
N ALA A 218 13.84 0.33 -16.71
CA ALA A 218 13.27 -0.16 -17.98
C ALA A 218 11.80 0.24 -18.14
N ASP A 219 11.27 0.08 -19.35
CA ASP A 219 9.83 0.25 -19.59
C ASP A 219 9.04 -0.79 -18.77
N CYS A 220 7.93 -0.37 -18.18
CA CYS A 220 7.08 -1.25 -17.37
C CYS A 220 6.29 -2.22 -18.25
N ASP A 221 6.81 -3.43 -18.46
CA ASP A 221 6.25 -4.45 -19.35
C ASP A 221 5.78 -5.72 -18.59
N GLY A 222 6.01 -5.78 -17.28
CA GLY A 222 5.63 -6.92 -16.44
C GLY A 222 6.60 -8.09 -16.50
N ASN A 223 7.81 -7.87 -17.03
CA ASN A 223 8.92 -8.81 -16.95
C ASN A 223 9.11 -9.31 -15.50
N PRO A 224 9.36 -10.62 -15.26
CA PRO A 224 9.63 -11.15 -13.92
C PRO A 224 10.71 -10.39 -13.13
N ASN A 225 11.73 -9.84 -13.79
CA ASN A 225 12.79 -9.03 -13.17
C ASN A 225 12.29 -7.66 -12.65
N GLN A 226 11.07 -7.25 -13.01
CA GLN A 226 10.39 -6.05 -12.50
C GLN A 226 9.49 -6.35 -11.30
N LYS A 227 9.44 -7.62 -10.85
CA LYS A 227 8.74 -8.02 -9.63
C LYS A 227 9.66 -7.84 -8.43
N ILE A 228 9.69 -6.62 -7.92
CA ILE A 228 10.40 -6.21 -6.73
C ILE A 228 9.43 -6.28 -5.55
N ALA A 229 9.51 -7.35 -4.78
CA ALA A 229 8.62 -7.54 -3.64
C ALA A 229 9.09 -6.69 -2.45
N THR A 230 8.17 -5.99 -1.80
CA THR A 230 8.41 -5.38 -0.49
C THR A 230 8.26 -6.45 0.57
N LEU A 231 9.37 -6.91 1.13
CA LEU A 231 9.34 -7.80 2.30
C LEU A 231 9.33 -6.93 3.56
N GLU A 232 8.28 -7.13 4.35
CA GLU A 232 7.99 -6.48 5.63
C GLU A 232 8.51 -7.38 6.76
N GLU A 233 9.04 -6.81 7.85
CA GLU A 233 9.43 -7.54 9.07
C GLU A 233 8.22 -7.95 9.94
#